data_AF-A0A174YXI5-F1
#
_entry.id   AF-A0A174YXI5-F1
#
_cell.length_a   1.000
_cell.length_b   1.000
_cell.length_c   1.000
_cell.angle_alpha   90.00
_cell.angle_beta   90.00
_cell.angle_gamma   90.00
#
_symmetry.space_group_name_H-M   'P 1'
#
loop_
_entity.id
_entity.type
_entity.pdbx_description
1 polymer ?
#
loop_
_entity_poly.entity_id
_entity_poly.type
_entity_poly.pdbx_seq_one_letter_code
_entity_poly.pdbx_strand_id
1 'polypeptide(L)'
;MKQEKLNLYRIDMKYIRNLHNVDDRVSSVSPQIGKQHRIYVGTVVVCNEHKYLIPLSHPVEKHKKMSPRADFDKIIDKKGKLLGVLNYNLMIPVEDKQLVKINLKEDKRDTIAEKHYKQLCIDELKWCRKNAEIIINKANCLYELCMGKSNYKGKIRCLDFKKLEKECSRYNNK
;
A
#
# COMPACT_ATOMS: atom_id res chain seq x y z
N MET A 1 -15.24 -8.40 -9.77
CA MET A 1 -13.87 -8.87 -10.11
C MET A 1 -13.42 -9.90 -9.10
N LYS A 2 -12.66 -10.94 -9.50
CA LYS A 2 -12.16 -11.96 -8.56
C LYS A 2 -10.96 -11.41 -7.80
N GLN A 3 -10.96 -11.52 -6.47
CA GLN A 3 -9.82 -11.13 -5.64
C GLN A 3 -8.67 -12.12 -5.85
N GLU A 4 -7.52 -11.61 -6.30
CA GLU A 4 -6.31 -12.41 -6.44
C GLU A 4 -5.53 -12.51 -5.12
N LYS A 5 -4.62 -13.48 -5.07
CA LYS A 5 -3.69 -13.63 -3.95
C LYS A 5 -2.85 -12.36 -3.80
N LEU A 6 -2.81 -11.84 -2.58
CA LEU A 6 -2.00 -10.68 -2.22
C LEU A 6 -0.54 -10.85 -2.69
N ASN A 7 0.00 -9.82 -3.33
CA ASN A 7 1.34 -9.73 -3.91
C ASN A 7 1.92 -8.35 -3.60
N LEU A 8 3.23 -8.19 -3.79
CA LEU A 8 3.91 -6.92 -3.61
C LEU A 8 4.21 -6.29 -4.95
N TYR A 9 3.87 -5.01 -5.07
CA TYR A 9 4.09 -4.22 -6.27
C TYR A 9 4.99 -3.02 -5.97
N ARG A 10 5.50 -2.42 -7.03
CA ARG A 10 5.99 -1.05 -7.12
C ARG A 10 5.04 -0.32 -8.06
N ILE A 11 4.94 0.99 -7.89
CA ILE A 11 4.17 1.82 -8.80
C ILE A 11 5.12 2.72 -9.58
N ASP A 12 4.78 2.95 -10.84
CA ASP A 12 5.43 3.93 -11.69
C ASP A 12 5.43 5.35 -11.06
N MET A 13 6.59 6.00 -11.10
CA MET A 13 6.79 7.31 -10.47
C MET A 13 5.97 8.41 -11.12
N LYS A 14 5.73 8.33 -12.44
CA LYS A 14 4.92 9.34 -13.14
C LYS A 14 3.47 9.27 -12.64
N TYR A 15 2.93 8.08 -12.44
CA TYR A 15 1.61 7.92 -11.85
C TYR A 15 1.53 8.45 -10.41
N ILE A 16 2.50 8.11 -9.55
CA ILE A 16 2.53 8.64 -8.17
C ILE A 16 2.59 10.17 -8.15
N ARG A 17 3.37 10.79 -9.05
CA ARG A 17 3.44 12.25 -9.17
C ARG A 17 2.09 12.87 -9.51
N ASN A 18 1.34 12.26 -10.42
CA ASN A 18 -0.01 12.72 -10.76
C ASN A 18 -0.95 12.65 -9.56
N LEU A 19 -0.96 11.54 -8.83
CA LEU A 19 -1.77 11.40 -7.61
C LEU A 19 -1.34 12.39 -6.52
N HIS A 20 -0.05 12.62 -6.34
CA HIS A 20 0.48 13.61 -5.40
C HIS A 20 0.07 15.04 -5.74
N ASN A 21 -0.12 15.38 -7.01
CA ASN A 21 -0.63 16.69 -7.41
C ASN A 21 -2.11 16.88 -7.05
N VAL A 22 -2.85 15.79 -6.84
CA VAL A 22 -4.26 15.80 -6.41
C VAL A 22 -4.35 15.86 -4.87
N ASP A 23 -3.48 15.12 -4.19
CA ASP A 23 -3.40 15.06 -2.72
C ASP A 23 -1.93 14.85 -2.30
N ASP A 24 -1.33 15.85 -1.66
CA ASP A 24 0.09 15.88 -1.30
C ASP A 24 0.48 14.88 -0.19
N ARG A 25 -0.52 14.25 0.44
CA ARG A 25 -0.32 13.16 1.41
C ARG A 25 0.02 11.83 0.73
N VAL A 26 -0.18 11.72 -0.59
CA VAL A 26 0.33 10.59 -1.39
C VAL A 26 1.86 10.62 -1.31
N SER A 27 2.46 9.55 -0.78
CA SER A 27 3.90 9.52 -0.55
C SER A 27 4.72 9.59 -1.84
N SER A 28 5.55 10.62 -1.98
CA SER A 28 6.52 10.71 -3.08
C SER A 28 7.52 9.55 -3.07
N VAL A 29 7.79 9.02 -4.26
CA VAL A 29 8.77 7.95 -4.56
C VAL A 29 9.99 8.49 -5.32
N SER A 30 10.22 9.81 -5.28
CA SER A 30 11.31 10.44 -6.03
C SER A 30 12.69 9.94 -5.56
N PRO A 31 13.58 9.53 -6.48
CA PRO A 31 14.96 9.17 -6.18
C PRO A 31 15.77 10.35 -5.64
N GLN A 32 15.42 11.58 -6.03
CA GLN A 32 16.13 12.80 -5.63
C GLN A 32 16.08 13.05 -4.11
N ILE A 33 15.09 12.50 -3.43
CA ILE A 33 14.91 12.59 -1.98
C ILE A 33 15.22 11.27 -1.27
N GLY A 34 15.92 10.34 -1.95
CA GLY A 34 16.28 9.03 -1.39
C GLY A 34 15.10 8.10 -1.13
N LYS A 35 13.93 8.39 -1.70
CA LYS A 35 12.68 7.65 -1.47
C LYS A 35 12.31 6.72 -2.62
N GLN A 36 13.22 6.46 -3.55
CA GLN A 36 13.04 5.40 -4.57
C GLN A 36 12.82 4.02 -3.94
N HIS A 37 13.30 3.82 -2.70
CA HIS A 37 13.08 2.63 -1.90
C HIS A 37 11.88 2.72 -0.95
N ARG A 38 11.11 3.83 -0.95
CA ARG A 38 9.72 3.86 -0.43
C ARG A 38 8.86 3.10 -1.41
N ILE A 39 9.13 1.82 -1.43
CA ILE A 39 8.47 0.87 -2.26
C ILE A 39 7.07 0.88 -1.69
N TYR A 40 6.10 1.27 -2.51
CA TYR A 40 4.70 0.92 -2.34
C TYR A 40 4.58 -0.60 -2.42
N VAL A 41 5.34 -1.33 -1.60
CA VAL A 41 5.16 -2.73 -1.30
C VAL A 41 3.74 -2.73 -0.79
N GLY A 42 2.82 -3.21 -1.60
CA GLY A 42 1.43 -3.02 -1.30
C GLY A 42 0.67 -4.14 -1.90
N THR A 43 -0.41 -4.49 -1.24
CA THR A 43 -1.30 -5.49 -1.77
C THR A 43 -2.45 -4.83 -2.48
N VAL A 44 -2.79 -5.37 -3.65
CA VAL A 44 -3.98 -4.95 -4.38
C VAL A 44 -5.18 -5.61 -3.75
N VAL A 45 -6.14 -4.79 -3.36
CA VAL A 45 -7.47 -5.19 -2.94
C VAL A 45 -8.48 -4.60 -3.91
N VAL A 46 -9.56 -5.33 -4.17
CA VAL A 46 -10.68 -4.79 -4.94
C VAL A 46 -11.66 -4.16 -3.96
N CYS A 47 -11.85 -2.84 -4.09
CA CYS A 47 -12.87 -2.08 -3.38
C CYS A 47 -13.96 -1.68 -4.38
N ASN A 48 -15.13 -2.32 -4.27
CA ASN A 48 -16.20 -2.30 -5.27
C ASN A 48 -15.69 -2.68 -6.68
N GLU A 49 -15.57 -1.71 -7.58
CA GLU A 49 -15.11 -1.90 -8.96
C GLU A 49 -13.67 -1.42 -9.18
N HIS A 50 -13.03 -0.84 -8.17
CA HIS A 50 -11.70 -0.25 -8.28
C HIS A 50 -10.64 -1.09 -7.57
N LYS A 51 -9.47 -1.22 -8.19
CA LYS A 51 -8.29 -1.82 -7.55
C LYS A 51 -7.57 -0.75 -6.73
N TYR A 52 -7.25 -1.09 -5.49
CA TYR A 52 -6.52 -0.24 -4.57
C TYR A 52 -5.23 -0.89 -4.12
N LEU A 53 -4.14 -0.13 -4.13
CA LEU A 53 -2.87 -0.54 -3.55
C LEU A 53 -2.72 0.05 -2.14
N ILE A 54 -2.59 -0.80 -1.13
CA ILE A 54 -2.34 -0.40 0.26
C ILE A 54 -0.84 -0.27 0.49
N PRO A 55 -0.29 0.91 0.85
CA PRO A 55 1.15 1.07 1.07
C PRO A 55 1.61 0.35 2.35
N LEU A 56 2.65 -0.47 2.23
CA LEU A 56 3.49 -0.86 3.35
C LEU A 56 4.52 0.21 3.65
N SER A 57 4.91 0.32 4.91
CA SER A 57 6.01 1.16 5.33
C SER A 57 6.86 0.49 6.40
N HIS A 58 8.14 0.83 6.41
CA HIS A 58 9.05 0.39 7.45
C HIS A 58 8.61 0.93 8.82
N PRO A 59 8.81 0.16 9.90
CA PRO A 59 8.53 0.62 11.25
C PRO A 59 9.41 1.81 11.62
N VAL A 60 8.81 2.82 12.24
CA VAL A 60 9.52 3.94 12.88
C VAL A 60 9.09 4.01 14.34
N GLU A 61 9.78 4.78 15.17
CA GLU A 61 9.58 4.77 16.62
C GLU A 61 8.12 5.00 17.04
N LYS A 62 7.41 5.92 16.37
CA LYS A 62 5.98 6.15 16.62
C LYS A 62 5.11 4.90 16.42
N HIS A 63 5.46 4.04 15.46
CA HIS A 63 4.69 2.84 15.14
C HIS A 63 4.72 1.84 16.30
N LYS A 64 5.78 1.81 17.12
CA LYS A 64 5.82 0.94 18.30
C LYS A 64 4.67 1.24 19.26
N LYS A 65 4.38 2.53 19.47
CA LYS A 65 3.32 3.03 20.37
C LYS A 65 1.92 3.06 19.74
N MET A 66 1.82 3.06 18.41
CA MET A 66 0.52 3.09 17.72
C MET A 66 -0.23 1.77 17.86
N SER A 67 -1.52 1.81 18.18
CA SER A 67 -2.39 0.63 18.14
C SER A 67 -3.02 0.46 16.75
N PRO A 68 -3.33 -0.77 16.32
CA PRO A 68 -4.16 -1.01 15.14
C PRO A 68 -5.48 -0.22 15.19
N ARG A 69 -5.91 0.29 14.03
CA ARG A 69 -7.14 1.07 13.86
C ARG A 69 -7.82 0.66 12.56
N ALA A 70 -8.98 1.25 12.27
CA ALA A 70 -9.68 1.02 11.00
C ALA A 70 -8.82 1.41 9.77
N ASP A 71 -7.90 2.35 9.93
CA ASP A 71 -7.03 2.90 8.89
C ASP A 71 -5.58 2.39 8.91
N PHE A 72 -5.23 1.51 9.86
CA PHE A 72 -3.83 1.14 10.11
C PHE A 72 -3.69 -0.26 10.72
N ASP A 73 -2.71 -1.04 10.22
CA ASP A 73 -2.29 -2.31 10.84
C ASP A 73 -0.77 -2.42 10.98
N LYS A 74 -0.36 -3.27 11.92
CA LYS A 74 1.03 -3.69 12.11
C LYS A 74 1.26 -5.06 11.48
N ILE A 75 2.42 -5.22 10.85
CA ILE A 75 2.92 -6.51 10.39
C ILE A 75 3.89 -7.00 11.44
N ILE A 76 3.51 -8.05 12.15
CA ILE A 76 4.26 -8.61 13.27
C ILE A 76 4.63 -10.05 12.94
N ASP A 77 5.91 -10.39 13.05
CA ASP A 77 6.36 -11.76 12.83
C ASP A 77 5.89 -12.71 13.96
N LYS A 78 6.19 -14.00 13.81
CA LYS A 78 5.82 -15.01 14.82
C LYS A 78 6.50 -14.81 16.18
N LYS A 79 7.61 -14.05 16.23
CA LYS A 79 8.39 -13.77 17.43
C LYS A 79 7.98 -12.44 18.08
N GLY A 80 6.94 -11.77 17.58
CA GLY A 80 6.48 -10.49 18.09
C GLY A 80 7.26 -9.28 17.56
N LYS A 81 8.20 -9.47 16.62
CA LYS A 81 8.96 -8.37 16.01
C LYS A 81 8.10 -7.62 15.00
N LEU A 82 8.07 -6.29 15.13
CA LEU A 82 7.43 -5.41 14.17
C LEU A 82 8.27 -5.35 12.88
N LEU A 83 7.73 -5.89 11.79
CA LEU A 83 8.37 -5.93 10.47
C LEU A 83 8.01 -4.72 9.61
N GLY A 84 6.76 -4.28 9.68
CA GLY A 84 6.21 -3.24 8.83
C GLY A 84 4.85 -2.78 9.32
N VAL A 85 4.24 -1.85 8.57
CA VAL A 85 2.90 -1.34 8.83
C VAL A 85 2.12 -1.21 7.52
N LEU A 86 0.79 -1.36 7.58
CA LEU A 86 -0.14 -1.13 6.48
C LEU A 86 -0.90 0.19 6.71
N ASN A 87 -0.86 1.10 5.74
CA ASN A 87 -1.52 2.40 5.84
C ASN A 87 -2.74 2.44 4.91
N TYR A 88 -3.88 1.94 5.37
CA TYR A 88 -5.12 1.90 4.58
C TYR A 88 -5.64 3.30 4.26
N ASN A 89 -5.43 4.28 5.16
CA ASN A 89 -5.77 5.68 4.87
C ASN A 89 -5.01 6.27 3.67
N LEU A 90 -3.85 5.70 3.33
CA LEU A 90 -3.00 6.14 2.24
C LEU A 90 -3.10 5.22 1.01
N MET A 91 -4.11 4.34 0.95
CA MET A 91 -4.32 3.52 -0.23
C MET A 91 -4.71 4.34 -1.44
N ILE A 92 -4.22 3.92 -2.60
CA ILE A 92 -4.39 4.64 -3.87
C ILE A 92 -5.02 3.74 -4.92
N PRO A 93 -5.90 4.31 -5.78
CA PRO A 93 -6.47 3.56 -6.88
C PRO A 93 -5.39 3.27 -7.93
N VAL A 94 -5.47 2.10 -8.56
CA VAL A 94 -4.51 1.62 -9.55
C VAL A 94 -5.21 0.80 -10.62
N GLU A 95 -4.54 0.64 -11.75
CA GLU A 95 -4.80 -0.32 -12.81
C GLU A 95 -3.54 -1.18 -13.02
N ASP A 96 -3.71 -2.34 -13.66
CA ASP A 96 -2.59 -3.28 -13.86
C ASP A 96 -1.41 -2.65 -14.63
N LYS A 97 -1.69 -1.68 -15.50
CA LYS A 97 -0.68 -0.95 -16.28
C LYS A 97 0.33 -0.18 -15.40
N GLN A 98 -0.06 0.20 -14.19
CA GLN A 98 0.81 0.97 -13.28
C GLN A 98 1.56 0.08 -12.29
N LEU A 99 1.25 -1.21 -12.24
CA LEU A 99 1.78 -2.15 -11.26
C LEU A 99 3.01 -2.87 -11.80
N VAL A 100 4.14 -2.69 -11.12
CA VAL A 100 5.38 -3.40 -11.38
C VAL A 100 5.59 -4.41 -10.27
N LYS A 101 5.37 -5.70 -10.56
CA LYS A 101 5.52 -6.76 -9.55
C LYS A 101 6.96 -6.84 -9.03
N ILE A 102 7.14 -6.91 -7.71
CA ILE A 102 8.47 -7.03 -7.12
C ILE A 102 9.04 -8.42 -7.40
N ASN A 103 10.27 -8.46 -7.91
CA ASN A 103 11.02 -9.70 -8.03
C ASN A 103 11.68 -10.06 -6.69
N LEU A 104 11.13 -11.09 -6.04
CA LEU A 104 11.64 -11.64 -4.77
C LEU A 104 12.49 -12.90 -4.98
N LYS A 105 12.81 -13.28 -6.23
CA LYS A 105 13.71 -14.41 -6.49
C LYS A 105 15.14 -14.01 -6.09
N GLU A 106 15.86 -14.97 -5.53
CA GLU A 106 17.29 -14.83 -5.26
C GLU A 106 18.06 -14.69 -6.58
N ASP A 107 18.96 -13.71 -6.66
CA ASP A 107 19.92 -13.56 -7.75
C ASP A 107 21.33 -13.74 -7.15
N LYS A 108 22.21 -14.48 -7.86
CA LYS A 108 23.60 -14.69 -7.42
C LYS A 108 24.38 -13.39 -7.30
N ARG A 109 23.96 -12.34 -8.01
CA ARG A 109 24.56 -11.00 -8.00
C ARG A 109 23.98 -10.08 -6.92
N ASP A 110 22.99 -10.54 -6.16
CA ASP A 110 22.44 -9.73 -5.06
C ASP A 110 23.53 -9.44 -4.03
N THR A 111 23.68 -8.17 -3.69
CA THR A 111 24.44 -7.73 -2.52
C THR A 111 23.80 -8.25 -1.23
N ILE A 112 24.57 -8.27 -0.14
CA ILE A 112 24.07 -8.67 1.19
C ILE A 112 22.83 -7.85 1.59
N ALA A 113 22.86 -6.53 1.32
CA ALA A 113 21.74 -5.64 1.61
C ALA A 113 20.47 -6.00 0.80
N GLU A 114 20.61 -6.33 -0.48
CA GLU A 114 19.50 -6.75 -1.33
C GLU A 114 18.89 -8.08 -0.87
N LYS A 115 19.71 -9.04 -0.46
CA LYS A 115 19.24 -10.31 0.10
C LYS A 115 18.42 -10.09 1.38
N HIS A 116 18.91 -9.25 2.30
CA HIS A 116 18.17 -8.90 3.51
C HIS A 116 16.85 -8.19 3.19
N TYR A 117 16.85 -7.27 2.23
CA TYR A 117 15.64 -6.57 1.80
C TYR A 117 14.61 -7.53 1.19
N LYS A 118 15.03 -8.42 0.29
CA LYS A 118 14.15 -9.45 -0.31
C LYS A 118 13.56 -10.36 0.77
N GLN A 119 14.37 -10.79 1.74
CA GLN A 119 13.90 -11.62 2.85
C GLN A 119 12.84 -10.91 3.70
N LEU A 120 13.05 -9.63 4.04
CA LEU A 120 12.06 -8.81 4.73
C LEU A 120 10.74 -8.76 3.96
N CYS A 121 10.78 -8.48 2.65
CA CYS A 121 9.57 -8.45 1.81
C CYS A 121 8.86 -9.81 1.74
N ILE A 122 9.61 -10.91 1.72
CA ILE A 122 9.03 -12.26 1.75
C ILE A 122 8.26 -12.49 3.05
N ASP A 123 8.84 -12.09 4.18
CA ASP A 123 8.22 -12.25 5.50
C ASP A 123 6.98 -11.36 5.65
N GLU A 124 7.05 -10.11 5.20
CA GLU A 124 5.90 -9.20 5.13
C GLU A 124 4.77 -9.77 4.26
N LEU A 125 5.10 -10.24 3.04
CA LEU A 125 4.14 -10.82 2.12
C LEU A 125 3.50 -12.10 2.68
N LYS A 126 4.27 -12.93 3.36
CA LYS A 126 3.77 -14.14 4.03
C LYS A 126 2.76 -13.78 5.11
N TRP A 127 3.04 -12.75 5.90
CA TRP A 127 2.10 -12.23 6.89
C TRP A 127 0.83 -11.68 6.22
N CYS A 128 0.96 -10.86 5.18
CA CYS A 128 -0.19 -10.31 4.47
C CYS A 128 -1.09 -11.42 3.91
N ARG A 129 -0.51 -12.43 3.26
CA ARG A 129 -1.26 -13.58 2.71
C ARG A 129 -1.97 -14.40 3.79
N LYS A 130 -1.36 -14.57 4.96
CA LYS A 130 -2.00 -15.24 6.10
C LYS A 130 -3.20 -14.45 6.63
N ASN A 131 -3.13 -13.12 6.58
CA ASN A 131 -4.15 -12.20 7.09
C ASN A 131 -4.99 -11.57 5.95
N ALA A 132 -5.05 -12.23 4.78
CA ALA A 132 -5.57 -11.59 3.57
C ALA A 132 -7.02 -11.15 3.72
N GLU A 133 -7.87 -12.01 4.28
CA GLU A 133 -9.28 -11.72 4.52
C GLU A 133 -9.47 -10.47 5.41
N ILE A 134 -8.69 -10.36 6.49
CA ILE A 134 -8.74 -9.20 7.40
C ILE A 134 -8.33 -7.92 6.67
N ILE A 135 -7.26 -7.98 5.88
CA ILE A 135 -6.75 -6.83 5.11
C ILE A 135 -7.80 -6.38 4.08
N ILE A 136 -8.37 -7.32 3.33
CA ILE A 136 -9.39 -7.05 2.31
C ILE A 136 -10.64 -6.45 2.95
N ASN A 137 -11.16 -7.07 4.01
CA ASN A 137 -12.36 -6.60 4.71
C ASN A 137 -12.15 -5.21 5.29
N LYS A 138 -10.99 -4.96 5.92
CA LYS A 138 -10.67 -3.63 6.49
C LYS A 138 -10.58 -2.55 5.41
N ALA A 139 -9.92 -2.84 4.29
CA ALA A 139 -9.83 -1.90 3.17
C ALA A 139 -11.21 -1.56 2.59
N ASN A 140 -12.06 -2.58 2.37
CA ASN A 140 -13.43 -2.40 1.90
C ASN A 140 -14.27 -1.58 2.87
N CYS A 141 -14.24 -1.90 4.17
CA CYS A 141 -14.96 -1.13 5.17
C CYS A 141 -14.48 0.33 5.21
N LEU A 142 -13.16 0.58 5.17
CA LEU A 142 -12.63 1.94 5.18
C LEU A 142 -13.03 2.72 3.93
N TYR A 143 -12.98 2.07 2.76
CA TYR A 143 -13.42 2.64 1.50
C TYR A 143 -14.89 3.09 1.58
N GLU A 144 -15.79 2.20 2.00
CA GLU A 144 -17.22 2.50 2.14
C GLU A 144 -17.49 3.64 3.13
N LEU A 145 -16.79 3.64 4.28
CA LEU A 145 -16.89 4.73 5.24
C LEU A 145 -16.44 6.08 4.65
N CYS A 146 -15.43 6.07 3.79
CA CYS A 146 -14.91 7.29 3.16
C CYS A 146 -15.76 7.75 1.95
N MET A 147 -16.33 6.83 1.18
CA MET A 147 -17.09 7.14 -0.03
C MET A 147 -18.58 7.40 0.25
N GLY A 148 -19.14 6.74 1.26
CA GLY A 148 -20.53 6.88 1.65
C GLY A 148 -20.86 8.20 2.35
N LYS A 149 -22.14 8.37 2.70
CA LYS A 149 -22.66 9.50 3.49
C LYS A 149 -22.34 9.39 4.99
N SER A 150 -21.33 8.59 5.36
CA SER A 150 -21.03 8.32 6.76
C SER A 150 -20.42 9.54 7.45
N ASN A 151 -20.74 9.74 8.73
CA ASN A 151 -20.09 10.74 9.59
C ASN A 151 -18.78 10.21 10.19
N TYR A 152 -18.08 9.31 9.48
CA TYR A 152 -16.83 8.72 9.96
C TYR A 152 -15.75 9.78 10.12
N LYS A 153 -15.49 10.18 11.38
CA LYS A 153 -14.49 11.21 11.72
C LYS A 153 -13.07 10.86 11.24
N GLY A 154 -12.75 9.57 11.06
CA GLY A 154 -11.44 9.14 10.57
C GLY A 154 -11.19 9.44 9.09
N LYS A 155 -12.23 9.79 8.32
CA LYS A 155 -12.13 10.17 6.90
C LYS A 155 -11.14 11.30 6.66
N ILE A 156 -10.99 12.24 7.60
CA ILE A 156 -10.02 13.35 7.51
C ILE A 156 -8.57 12.88 7.36
N ARG A 157 -8.23 11.69 7.86
CA ARG A 157 -6.89 11.11 7.75
C ARG A 157 -6.67 10.33 6.45
N CYS A 158 -7.76 10.04 5.73
CA CYS A 158 -7.73 9.31 4.48
C CYS A 158 -7.51 10.25 3.30
N LEU A 159 -6.89 9.70 2.25
CA LEU A 159 -6.83 10.35 0.96
C LEU A 159 -8.24 10.57 0.40
N ASP A 160 -8.39 11.57 -0.47
CA ASP A 160 -9.64 11.79 -1.18
C ASP A 160 -9.81 10.73 -2.29
N PHE A 161 -10.30 9.55 -1.92
CA PHE A 161 -10.47 8.41 -2.80
C PHE A 161 -11.23 8.77 -4.09
N LYS A 162 -12.30 9.56 -3.97
CA LYS A 162 -13.10 10.01 -5.12
C LYS A 162 -12.31 10.87 -6.10
N LYS A 163 -11.46 11.79 -5.61
CA LYS A 163 -10.60 12.60 -6.50
C LYS A 163 -9.49 11.75 -7.12
N LEU A 164 -8.90 10.83 -6.36
CA LEU A 164 -7.84 9.96 -6.87
C LEU A 164 -8.37 8.98 -7.92
N GLU A 165 -9.58 8.45 -7.78
CA GLU A 165 -10.21 7.58 -8.80
C GLU A 165 -10.40 8.31 -10.12
N LYS A 166 -10.87 9.56 -10.07
CA LYS A 166 -10.99 10.42 -11.27
C LYS A 166 -9.65 10.62 -11.95
N GLU A 167 -8.58 10.84 -11.18
CA GLU A 167 -7.24 10.97 -11.74
C GLU A 167 -6.71 9.65 -12.30
N CYS A 168 -6.98 8.52 -11.64
CA CYS A 168 -6.65 7.18 -12.14
C CYS A 168 -7.29 6.94 -13.52
N SER A 169 -8.59 7.20 -13.65
CA SER A 169 -9.30 7.07 -14.92
C SER A 169 -8.75 8.02 -15.98
N ARG A 170 -8.50 9.29 -15.62
CA ARG A 170 -7.90 10.28 -16.54
C ARG A 170 -6.51 9.90 -17.01
N TYR A 171 -5.70 9.29 -16.14
CA TYR A 171 -4.35 8.86 -16.48
C TYR A 171 -4.36 7.68 -17.47
N ASN A 172 -5.29 6.74 -17.30
CA ASN A 172 -5.36 5.51 -18.09
C ASN A 172 -6.16 5.65 -19.41
N ASN A 173 -6.96 6.70 -19.55
CA ASN A 173 -7.68 7.04 -20.79
C ASN A 173 -6.84 7.89 -21.77
N LYS A 174 -5.58 8.16 -21.44
CA LYS A 174 -4.60 8.80 -22.32
C LYS A 174 -3.75 7.75 -23.03
#